data_AF-A0A395H3D8-F1
#
_entry.id   AF-A0A395H3D8-F1
#
_cell.length_a   1.000
_cell.length_b   1.000
_cell.length_c   1.000
_cell.angle_alpha   90.00
_cell.angle_beta   90.00
_cell.angle_gamma   90.00
#
_symmetry.space_group_name_H-M   'P 1'
#
loop_
_entity.id
_entity.type
_entity.pdbx_description
1 polymer ?
#
loop_
_entity_poly.entity_id
_entity_poly.type
_entity_poly.pdbx_seq_one_letter_code
_entity_poly.pdbx_strand_id
1 'polypeptide(L)'
;MNFTIINGQIYTPGLAIIDAPQPYTPLGGETLQLALDISGNGHLPTTPQPTAATQFHSLTIFLTSLATGKNFTISNGTTPTTNNTYVGPVLDLEPSSTVKHVNWIWPACFVGTGQDDGGKGSARGEYNISIHQGFRWEGTDYYTVFDLPVEVTNDIAEGEGRVDCGVLENEWVEWGVYRE
;
A
#
# COMPACT_ATOMS: atom_id res chain seq x y z
N MET A 1 15.57 7.73 4.55
CA MET A 1 15.78 6.33 4.10
C MET A 1 16.59 6.35 2.83
N ASN A 2 17.40 5.33 2.56
CA ASN A 2 18.09 5.18 1.28
C ASN A 2 17.37 4.11 0.48
N PHE A 3 16.87 4.44 -0.72
CA PHE A 3 16.17 3.51 -1.59
C PHE A 3 17.15 2.82 -2.53
N THR A 4 16.99 1.50 -2.71
CA THR A 4 17.70 0.78 -3.76
C THR A 4 16.87 0.86 -5.04
N ILE A 5 17.19 1.81 -5.90
CA ILE A 5 16.49 2.03 -7.18
C ILE A 5 17.38 1.56 -8.33
N ILE A 6 16.89 0.62 -9.14
CA ILE A 6 17.60 0.09 -10.30
C ILE A 6 16.65 0.16 -11.50
N ASN A 7 17.04 0.87 -12.56
CA ASN A 7 16.22 1.05 -13.77
C ASN A 7 14.80 1.58 -13.50
N GLY A 8 14.62 2.40 -12.46
CA GLY A 8 13.33 2.94 -12.05
C GLY A 8 12.51 2.03 -11.13
N GLN A 9 12.97 0.81 -10.87
CA GLN A 9 12.33 -0.09 -9.90
C GLN A 9 12.90 0.08 -8.51
N ILE A 10 12.04 0.04 -7.50
CA ILE A 10 12.43 0.18 -6.09
C ILE A 10 12.43 -1.21 -5.45
N TYR A 11 13.62 -1.63 -5.02
CA TYR A 11 13.79 -2.92 -4.35
C TYR A 11 13.46 -2.78 -2.87
N THR A 12 12.45 -3.53 -2.43
CA THR A 12 12.12 -3.62 -1.02
C THR A 12 13.05 -4.61 -0.31
N PRO A 13 13.12 -4.61 1.03
CA PRO A 13 13.80 -5.66 1.80
C PRO A 13 13.13 -7.05 1.70
N GLY A 14 11.94 -7.14 1.07
CA GLY A 14 11.22 -8.38 0.84
C GLY A 14 11.40 -8.92 -0.58
N LEU A 15 10.40 -9.67 -1.06
CA LEU A 15 10.41 -10.23 -2.41
C LEU A 15 9.81 -9.30 -3.46
N ALA A 16 8.93 -8.37 -3.05
CA ALA A 16 8.25 -7.46 -3.96
C ALA A 16 9.17 -6.35 -4.45
N ILE A 17 8.98 -5.95 -5.69
CA ILE A 17 9.66 -4.81 -6.31
C ILE A 17 8.58 -3.80 -6.70
N ILE A 18 8.78 -2.52 -6.40
CA ILE A 18 7.82 -1.47 -6.73
C ILE A 18 8.22 -0.85 -8.07
N ASP A 19 7.32 -0.91 -9.05
CA ASP A 19 7.51 -0.29 -10.35
C ASP A 19 7.01 1.17 -10.35
N ALA A 20 5.96 1.46 -9.57
CA ALA A 20 5.40 2.80 -9.39
C ALA A 20 4.56 2.88 -8.10
N PRO A 21 4.45 4.05 -7.45
CA PRO A 21 5.06 5.32 -7.83
C PRO A 21 6.54 5.42 -7.38
N GLN A 22 7.23 6.49 -7.80
CA GLN A 22 8.55 6.83 -7.26
C GLN A 22 8.41 7.47 -5.86
N PRO A 23 9.47 7.45 -5.02
CA PRO A 23 9.44 8.15 -3.75
C PRO A 23 9.13 9.63 -3.92
N TYR A 24 8.35 10.20 -3.00
CA TYR A 24 7.92 11.60 -2.97
C TYR A 24 7.07 12.02 -4.18
N THR A 25 6.46 11.07 -4.88
CA THR A 25 5.55 11.40 -5.98
C THR A 25 4.31 12.12 -5.44
N PRO A 26 3.92 13.28 -6.00
CA PRO A 26 2.62 13.88 -5.72
C PRO A 26 1.52 13.05 -6.38
N LEU A 27 0.58 12.57 -5.57
CA LEU A 27 -0.53 11.70 -5.95
C LEU A 27 -1.86 12.44 -5.82
N GLY A 28 -2.84 11.97 -6.58
CA GLY A 28 -4.22 12.45 -6.63
C GLY A 28 -5.02 11.65 -7.67
N GLY A 29 -6.03 12.28 -8.25
CA GLY A 29 -6.92 11.67 -9.25
C GLY A 29 -8.00 10.77 -8.64
N GLU A 30 -8.47 9.81 -9.43
CA GLU A 30 -9.53 8.89 -8.99
C GLU A 30 -9.02 7.85 -7.99
N THR A 31 -7.83 7.30 -8.24
CA THR A 31 -7.24 6.20 -7.47
C THR A 31 -5.78 6.45 -7.14
N LEU A 32 -5.33 5.94 -6.01
CA LEU A 32 -3.92 5.63 -5.78
C LEU A 32 -3.57 4.44 -6.66
N GLN A 33 -2.61 4.63 -7.56
CA GLN A 33 -2.09 3.58 -8.43
C GLN A 33 -0.72 3.13 -7.93
N LEU A 34 -0.61 1.84 -7.63
CA LEU A 34 0.62 1.19 -7.20
C LEU A 34 0.85 -0.05 -8.06
N ALA A 35 2.04 -0.16 -8.63
CA ALA A 35 2.45 -1.30 -9.45
C ALA A 35 3.57 -2.06 -8.75
N LEU A 36 3.37 -3.38 -8.57
CA LEU A 36 4.28 -4.26 -7.83
C LEU A 36 4.62 -5.49 -8.67
N ASP A 37 5.90 -5.74 -8.92
CA ASP A 37 6.37 -7.01 -9.45
C ASP A 37 6.56 -8.02 -8.30
N ILE A 38 5.81 -9.13 -8.38
CA ILE A 38 5.86 -10.24 -7.41
C ILE A 38 6.63 -11.45 -7.93
N SER A 39 7.40 -11.30 -9.01
CA SER A 39 8.24 -12.37 -9.57
C SER A 39 9.66 -12.38 -9.03
N GLY A 40 10.02 -11.46 -8.13
CA GLY A 40 11.41 -11.29 -7.69
C GLY A 40 12.34 -11.07 -8.88
N ASN A 41 11.92 -10.20 -9.82
CA ASN A 41 12.61 -9.96 -11.10
C ASN A 41 12.77 -11.24 -11.95
N GLY A 42 11.71 -12.04 -12.06
CA GLY A 42 11.66 -13.28 -12.84
C GLY A 42 12.27 -14.52 -12.19
N HIS A 43 12.73 -14.42 -10.94
CA HIS A 43 13.34 -15.55 -10.22
C HIS A 43 12.34 -16.42 -9.44
N LEU A 44 11.12 -15.94 -9.22
CA LEU A 44 10.07 -16.68 -8.52
C LEU A 44 9.15 -17.39 -9.53
N PRO A 45 8.63 -18.59 -9.17
CA PRO A 45 7.66 -19.27 -9.99
C PRO A 45 6.37 -18.45 -10.11
N THR A 46 5.81 -18.38 -11.32
CA THR A 46 4.54 -17.68 -11.60
C THR A 46 3.30 -18.45 -11.15
N THR A 47 3.48 -19.70 -10.72
CA THR A 47 2.43 -20.53 -10.13
C THR A 47 2.75 -20.80 -8.66
N PRO A 48 1.75 -20.79 -7.76
CA PRO A 48 1.96 -21.12 -6.36
C PRO A 48 2.57 -22.53 -6.21
N GLN A 49 3.72 -22.60 -5.54
CA GLN A 49 4.42 -23.85 -5.23
C GLN A 49 4.58 -23.95 -3.72
N PRO A 50 3.69 -24.66 -2.99
CA PRO A 50 3.66 -24.66 -1.52
C PRO A 50 4.98 -25.07 -0.87
N THR A 51 5.77 -25.90 -1.56
CA THR A 51 7.06 -26.41 -1.10
C THR A 51 8.25 -25.60 -1.61
N ALA A 52 8.03 -24.49 -2.32
CA ALA A 52 9.11 -23.63 -2.79
C ALA A 52 9.92 -23.09 -1.61
N ALA A 53 11.24 -23.10 -1.79
CA ALA A 53 12.18 -22.54 -0.83
C ALA A 53 12.03 -21.02 -0.73
N THR A 54 11.54 -20.36 -1.79
CA THR A 54 11.26 -18.93 -1.82
C THR A 54 9.87 -18.69 -2.40
N GLN A 55 9.00 -18.02 -1.64
CA GLN A 55 7.63 -17.70 -2.05
C GLN A 55 7.04 -16.60 -1.17
N PHE A 56 6.02 -15.89 -1.66
CA PHE A 56 5.19 -15.04 -0.81
C PHE A 56 4.23 -15.88 0.03
N HIS A 57 4.02 -15.46 1.28
CA HIS A 57 2.91 -15.90 2.13
C HIS A 57 1.80 -14.86 2.14
N SER A 58 2.17 -13.58 2.20
CA SER A 58 1.24 -12.46 2.24
C SER A 58 1.88 -11.17 1.73
N LEU A 59 1.02 -10.31 1.19
CA LEU A 59 1.36 -8.95 0.76
C LEU A 59 0.18 -8.05 1.11
N THR A 60 0.35 -7.21 2.12
CA THR A 60 -0.66 -6.25 2.57
C THR A 60 -0.11 -4.84 2.53
N ILE A 61 -1.00 -3.86 2.35
CA ILE A 61 -0.63 -2.50 2.00
C ILE A 61 -1.51 -1.53 2.80
N PHE A 62 -0.86 -0.55 3.40
CA PHE A 62 -1.51 0.49 4.18
C PHE A 62 -1.02 1.86 3.74
N LEU A 63 -1.82 2.89 3.96
CA LEU A 63 -1.44 4.28 3.78
C LEU A 63 -1.34 4.94 5.16
N THR A 64 -0.12 5.25 5.60
CA THR A 64 0.14 5.74 6.95
C THR A 64 0.75 7.14 6.94
N SER A 65 0.32 8.01 7.85
CA SER A 65 0.93 9.32 8.04
C SER A 65 1.02 9.63 9.53
N LEU A 66 2.25 9.88 9.98
CA LEU A 66 2.50 10.38 11.32
C LEU A 66 2.14 11.87 11.44
N ALA A 67 2.17 12.62 10.34
CA ALA A 67 1.87 14.05 10.33
C ALA A 67 0.38 14.31 10.53
N THR A 68 -0.48 13.54 9.85
CA THR A 68 -1.94 13.65 9.99
C THR A 68 -2.52 12.72 11.05
N GLY A 69 -1.70 11.79 11.57
CA GLY A 69 -2.17 10.75 12.50
C GLY A 69 -3.17 9.79 11.84
N LYS A 70 -3.03 9.53 10.54
CA LYS A 70 -3.95 8.68 9.77
C LYS A 70 -3.31 7.37 9.34
N ASN A 71 -4.10 6.31 9.34
CA ASN A 71 -3.70 4.97 8.90
C ASN A 71 -4.87 4.32 8.18
N PHE A 72 -4.74 4.07 6.87
CA PHE A 72 -5.80 3.50 6.05
C PHE A 72 -5.40 2.14 5.48
N THR A 73 -6.36 1.22 5.42
CA THR A 73 -6.19 -0.07 4.74
C THR A 73 -6.35 0.09 3.23
N ILE A 74 -5.26 -0.14 2.48
CA ILE A 74 -5.29 -0.26 1.00
C ILE A 74 -5.63 -1.70 0.60
N SER A 75 -4.96 -2.68 1.18
CA SER A 75 -5.23 -4.11 1.01
C SER A 75 -4.78 -4.89 2.25
N ASN A 76 -5.62 -5.79 2.75
CA ASN A 76 -5.35 -6.59 3.94
C ASN A 76 -5.26 -8.10 3.67
N GLY A 77 -5.24 -8.52 2.40
CA GLY A 77 -5.19 -9.93 2.03
C GLY A 77 -6.53 -10.67 2.13
N THR A 78 -7.65 -9.97 2.35
CA THR A 78 -9.00 -10.56 2.30
C THR A 78 -9.82 -10.01 1.15
N THR A 79 -10.91 -10.67 0.77
CA THR A 79 -11.83 -10.15 -0.24
C THR A 79 -12.82 -9.18 0.41
N PRO A 80 -12.95 -7.94 -0.09
CA PRO A 80 -13.90 -6.97 0.46
C PRO A 80 -15.34 -7.46 0.32
N THR A 81 -16.14 -7.29 1.38
CA THR A 81 -17.56 -7.68 1.40
C THR A 81 -18.46 -6.69 0.68
N THR A 82 -17.97 -5.46 0.46
CA THR A 82 -18.63 -4.41 -0.32
C THR A 82 -17.62 -3.89 -1.32
N ASN A 83 -18.02 -3.77 -2.58
CA ASN A 83 -17.16 -3.22 -3.62
C ASN A 83 -16.63 -1.84 -3.20
N ASN A 84 -15.39 -1.53 -3.58
CA ASN A 84 -14.73 -0.22 -3.42
C ASN A 84 -14.27 0.18 -2.01
N THR A 85 -14.35 -0.69 -1.01
CA THR A 85 -13.77 -0.39 0.32
C THR A 85 -12.25 -0.45 0.27
N TYR A 86 -11.68 -1.62 0.02
CA TYR A 86 -10.25 -1.82 -0.12
C TYR A 86 -9.96 -2.81 -1.26
N VAL A 87 -8.70 -2.89 -1.68
CA VAL A 87 -8.27 -3.79 -2.74
C VAL A 87 -8.13 -5.20 -2.17
N GLY A 88 -8.70 -6.19 -2.87
CA GLY A 88 -8.59 -7.61 -2.50
C GLY A 88 -7.15 -8.12 -2.42
N PRO A 89 -6.94 -9.43 -2.23
CA PRO A 89 -5.60 -9.98 -2.03
C PRO A 89 -4.65 -9.65 -3.19
N VAL A 90 -3.56 -8.93 -2.91
CA VAL A 90 -2.67 -8.37 -3.95
C VAL A 90 -2.06 -9.47 -4.82
N LEU A 91 -1.71 -10.61 -4.22
CA LEU A 91 -1.11 -11.75 -4.93
C LEU A 91 -2.07 -12.40 -5.94
N ASP A 92 -3.38 -12.23 -5.75
CA ASP A 92 -4.43 -12.81 -6.60
C ASP A 92 -4.88 -11.83 -7.70
N LEU A 93 -4.45 -10.57 -7.66
CA LEU A 93 -4.72 -9.59 -8.72
C LEU A 93 -4.07 -10.08 -10.01
N GLU A 94 -4.74 -9.87 -11.15
CA GLU A 94 -4.17 -10.11 -12.48
C GLU A 94 -3.42 -11.45 -12.58
N PRO A 95 -4.12 -12.61 -12.45
CA PRO A 95 -3.49 -13.92 -12.27
C PRO A 95 -2.58 -14.36 -13.43
N SER A 96 -2.66 -13.70 -14.58
CA SER A 96 -1.79 -13.95 -15.74
C SER A 96 -0.60 -12.99 -15.84
N SER A 97 -0.39 -12.13 -14.84
CA SER A 97 0.68 -11.12 -14.79
C SER A 97 1.52 -11.29 -13.52
N THR A 98 2.83 -11.02 -13.62
CA THR A 98 3.72 -10.90 -12.46
C THR A 98 3.68 -9.50 -11.84
N VAL A 99 3.28 -8.50 -12.62
CA VAL A 99 3.03 -7.14 -12.15
C VAL A 99 1.58 -7.06 -11.68
N LYS A 100 1.39 -6.54 -10.47
CA LYS A 100 0.11 -6.36 -9.80
C LYS A 100 -0.21 -4.87 -9.72
N HIS A 101 -1.30 -4.47 -10.37
CA HIS A 101 -1.82 -3.11 -10.31
C HIS A 101 -2.84 -2.98 -9.19
N VAL A 102 -2.43 -2.33 -8.10
CA VAL A 102 -3.29 -1.95 -6.99
C VAL A 102 -3.89 -0.58 -7.33
N ASN A 103 -5.18 -0.58 -7.65
CA ASN A 103 -5.96 0.64 -7.92
C ASN A 103 -6.92 0.87 -6.76
N TRP A 104 -6.49 1.68 -5.78
CA TRP A 104 -7.27 1.96 -4.58
C TRP A 104 -7.96 3.32 -4.69
N ILE A 105 -9.29 3.34 -4.54
CA ILE A 105 -10.07 4.57 -4.64
C ILE A 105 -9.82 5.42 -3.40
N TRP A 106 -9.43 6.69 -3.58
CA TRP A 106 -9.24 7.59 -2.45
C TRP A 106 -10.56 7.77 -1.68
N PRO A 107 -10.57 7.58 -0.34
CA PRO A 107 -11.77 7.79 0.45
C PRO A 107 -12.08 9.29 0.61
N ALA A 108 -13.31 9.60 1.04
CA ALA A 108 -13.89 10.94 0.91
C ALA A 108 -13.10 12.06 1.61
N CYS A 109 -12.38 11.77 2.70
CA CYS A 109 -11.58 12.77 3.41
C CYS A 109 -10.29 13.21 2.67
N PHE A 110 -9.95 12.59 1.54
CA PHE A 110 -8.88 13.04 0.65
C PHE A 110 -9.37 13.95 -0.50
N VAL A 111 -10.67 14.22 -0.62
CA VAL A 111 -11.20 15.14 -1.63
C VAL A 111 -10.61 16.53 -1.42
N GLY A 112 -10.16 17.17 -2.50
CA GLY A 112 -9.59 18.51 -2.48
C GLY A 112 -8.40 18.69 -3.43
N THR A 113 -7.77 19.88 -3.35
CA THR A 113 -6.60 20.25 -4.16
C THR A 113 -5.49 20.78 -3.26
N GLY A 114 -4.24 20.61 -3.67
CA GLY A 114 -3.07 21.13 -2.96
C GLY A 114 -2.70 20.34 -1.71
N GLN A 115 -1.72 20.89 -0.98
CA GLN A 115 -1.35 20.44 0.36
C GLN A 115 -2.41 20.94 1.35
N ASP A 116 -2.63 20.18 2.42
CA ASP A 116 -3.50 20.60 3.52
C ASP A 116 -3.12 22.01 4.01
N ASP A 117 -4.08 22.93 4.01
CA ASP A 117 -3.98 24.29 4.54
C ASP A 117 -4.05 24.34 6.07
N GLY A 118 -3.87 23.19 6.73
CA GLY A 118 -3.90 23.04 8.19
C GLY A 118 -5.33 23.12 8.75
N GLY A 119 -6.33 22.92 7.88
CA GLY A 119 -7.74 22.92 8.24
C GLY A 119 -8.13 21.61 8.93
N LYS A 120 -8.86 21.69 10.04
CA LYS A 120 -9.43 20.50 10.69
C LYS A 120 -10.43 19.83 9.75
N GLY A 121 -10.02 18.77 9.05
CA GLY A 121 -10.91 17.94 8.25
C GLY A 121 -10.30 17.33 6.98
N SER A 122 -9.13 17.81 6.55
CA SER A 122 -8.44 17.29 5.36
C SER A 122 -7.50 16.15 5.74
N ALA A 123 -7.53 15.03 5.01
CA ALA A 123 -6.56 13.95 5.16
C ALA A 123 -5.35 14.13 4.22
N ARG A 124 -5.12 15.32 3.66
CA ARG A 124 -4.10 15.58 2.63
C ARG A 124 -2.70 15.72 3.25
N GLY A 125 -1.67 15.62 2.41
CA GLY A 125 -0.28 15.84 2.83
C GLY A 125 0.63 14.61 2.68
N GLU A 126 1.62 14.50 3.55
CA GLU A 126 2.68 13.48 3.48
C GLU A 126 2.19 12.13 4.03
N TYR A 127 2.41 11.06 3.27
CA TYR A 127 2.07 9.69 3.64
C TYR A 127 3.20 8.73 3.25
N ASN A 128 3.20 7.56 3.88
CA ASN A 128 3.91 6.40 3.41
C ASN A 128 2.91 5.36 2.91
N ILE A 129 3.18 4.81 1.72
CA ILE A 129 2.61 3.53 1.31
C ILE A 129 3.43 2.46 2.03
N SER A 130 2.88 1.91 3.10
CA SER A 130 3.51 0.87 3.91
C SER A 130 3.19 -0.50 3.32
N ILE A 131 4.23 -1.20 2.86
CA ILE A 131 4.14 -2.50 2.21
C ILE A 131 4.65 -3.57 3.17
N HIS A 132 3.73 -4.40 3.62
CA HIS A 132 3.96 -5.47 4.58
C HIS A 132 4.03 -6.80 3.84
N GLN A 133 5.14 -7.52 4.01
CA GLN A 133 5.42 -8.74 3.26
C GLN A 133 5.73 -9.87 4.22
N GLY A 134 4.91 -10.91 4.20
CA GLY A 134 5.28 -12.22 4.76
C GLY A 134 5.77 -13.10 3.63
N PHE A 135 6.96 -13.69 3.76
CA PHE A 135 7.54 -14.51 2.69
C PHE A 135 8.53 -15.53 3.24
N ARG A 136 8.82 -16.53 2.42
CA ARG A 136 9.94 -17.45 2.62
C ARG A 136 11.09 -17.06 1.71
N TRP A 137 12.31 -17.10 2.22
CA TRP A 137 13.54 -16.98 1.44
C TRP A 137 14.50 -18.11 1.83
N GLU A 138 14.86 -18.93 0.85
CA GLU A 138 15.77 -20.08 1.01
C GLU A 138 15.41 -20.99 2.20
N GLY A 139 14.12 -21.26 2.38
CA GLY A 139 13.62 -22.14 3.44
C GLY A 139 13.34 -21.44 4.79
N THR A 140 13.68 -20.16 4.94
CA THR A 140 13.44 -19.39 6.17
C THR A 140 12.30 -18.40 5.97
N ASP A 141 11.36 -18.34 6.93
CA ASP A 141 10.23 -17.42 6.88
C ASP A 141 10.61 -16.05 7.49
N TYR A 142 10.22 -14.98 6.81
CA TYR A 142 10.52 -13.59 7.14
C TYR A 142 9.26 -12.74 7.08
N TYR A 143 9.32 -11.61 7.79
CA TYR A 143 8.34 -10.54 7.69
C TYR A 143 9.07 -9.19 7.57
N THR A 144 8.66 -8.37 6.63
CA THR A 144 9.24 -7.03 6.43
C THR A 144 8.15 -5.99 6.26
N VAL A 145 8.47 -4.76 6.67
CA VAL A 145 7.68 -3.56 6.42
C VAL A 145 8.57 -2.59 5.66
N PHE A 146 8.08 -2.05 4.56
CA PHE A 146 8.78 -1.06 3.76
C PHE A 146 7.87 0.14 3.51
N ASP A 147 8.33 1.30 3.92
CA ASP A 147 7.61 2.57 3.79
C ASP A 147 8.10 3.33 2.54
N LEU A 148 7.20 3.52 1.57
CA LEU A 148 7.43 4.37 0.42
C LEU A 148 6.78 5.75 0.64
N PRO A 149 7.56 6.83 0.84
CA PRO A 149 7.01 8.17 1.03
C PRO A 149 6.37 8.68 -0.26
N VAL A 150 5.21 9.33 -0.12
CA VAL A 150 4.41 9.96 -1.18
C VAL A 150 3.72 11.20 -0.62
N GLU A 151 3.19 12.05 -1.51
CA GLU A 151 2.50 13.27 -1.14
C GLU A 151 1.11 13.30 -1.75
N VAL A 152 0.05 13.43 -0.96
CA VAL A 152 -1.33 13.53 -1.48
C VAL A 152 -1.68 15.01 -1.66
N THR A 153 -1.28 15.55 -2.81
CA THR A 153 -1.33 16.99 -3.11
C THR A 153 -2.01 17.33 -4.43
N ASN A 154 -2.10 16.39 -5.37
CA ASN A 154 -2.81 16.61 -6.64
C ASN A 154 -4.33 16.56 -6.44
N ASP A 155 -5.08 17.14 -7.37
CA ASP A 155 -6.55 17.20 -7.29
C ASP A 155 -7.20 15.82 -7.10
N ILE A 156 -8.16 15.72 -6.19
CA ILE A 156 -9.02 14.56 -5.97
C ILE A 156 -10.46 15.10 -5.92
N ALA A 157 -11.21 14.87 -6.99
CA ALA A 157 -12.59 15.33 -7.12
C ALA A 157 -13.55 14.51 -6.23
N GLU A 158 -14.68 15.11 -5.86
CA GLU A 158 -15.82 14.38 -5.26
C GLU A 158 -16.31 13.26 -6.18
N GLY A 159 -16.83 12.16 -5.62
CA GLY A 159 -17.40 11.08 -6.40
C GLY A 159 -18.16 10.05 -5.57
N GLU A 160 -19.25 9.51 -6.13
CA GLU A 160 -20.15 8.56 -5.45
C GLU A 160 -19.49 7.21 -5.09
N GLY A 161 -18.35 6.87 -5.71
CA GLY A 161 -17.60 5.65 -5.43
C GLY A 161 -16.66 5.75 -4.23
N ARG A 162 -16.48 6.94 -3.64
CA ARG A 162 -15.56 7.18 -2.52
C ARG A 162 -16.26 6.86 -1.21
N VAL A 163 -15.71 5.91 -0.45
CA VAL A 163 -16.27 5.53 0.85
C VAL A 163 -15.90 6.55 1.93
N ASP A 164 -16.65 6.51 3.04
CA ASP A 164 -16.28 7.24 4.26
C ASP A 164 -14.93 6.74 4.79
N CYS A 165 -14.12 7.66 5.30
CA CYS A 165 -12.78 7.34 5.77
C CYS A 165 -12.76 6.40 6.98
N GLY A 166 -13.77 6.48 7.86
CA GLY A 166 -13.87 5.60 9.03
C GLY A 166 -14.07 4.12 8.67
N VAL A 167 -14.45 3.81 7.43
CA VAL A 167 -14.55 2.41 6.95
C VAL A 167 -13.17 1.79 6.72
N LEU A 168 -12.16 2.61 6.43
CA LEU A 168 -10.80 2.17 6.09
C LEU A 168 -9.75 2.56 7.12
N GLU A 169 -10.07 3.53 7.97
CA GLU A 169 -9.17 4.04 8.99
C GLU A 169 -8.99 3.01 10.10
N ASN A 170 -7.73 2.65 10.35
CA ASN A 170 -7.33 1.82 11.46
C ASN A 170 -7.06 2.73 12.66
N GLU A 171 -7.58 2.36 13.83
CA GLU A 171 -7.29 3.08 15.07
C GLU A 171 -5.79 2.97 15.41
N TRP A 172 -5.18 4.11 15.74
CA TRP A 172 -3.85 4.10 16.34
C TRP A 172 -3.95 3.62 17.78
N VAL A 173 -3.22 2.56 18.11
CA VAL A 173 -3.07 2.15 19.50
C VAL A 173 -2.13 3.14 20.18
N GLU A 174 -2.67 4.04 21.01
CA GLU A 174 -1.86 4.88 21.87
C GLU A 174 -1.15 4.00 22.92
N TRP A 175 0.17 4.17 23.06
CA TRP A 175 1.02 3.45 24.02
C TRP A 175 0.78 3.85 25.50
N GLY A 176 -0.44 4.23 25.86
CA GLY A 176 -0.85 4.70 27.19
C GLY A 176 -1.50 3.66 28.09
N VAL A 177 -1.80 2.44 27.61
CA VAL A 177 -2.71 1.49 28.30
C VAL A 177 -2.05 0.16 28.70
N TYR A 178 -0.72 0.13 28.88
CA TYR A 178 -0.02 -1.03 29.47
C TYR A 178 0.93 -0.63 30.61
N ARG A 179 0.40 0.11 31.58
CA ARG A 179 0.95 0.14 32.95
C ARG A 179 -0.07 -0.49 33.89
N GLU A 180 -0.02 -1.82 33.98
CA GLU A 180 -0.43 -2.59 35.16
C GLU A 180 0.65 -3.62 35.47
#